data_AF-A0A9E0DKA6-F1
#
_entry.id   AF-A0A9E0DKA6-F1
#
_cell.length_a   1.000
_cell.length_b   1.000
_cell.length_c   1.000
_cell.angle_alpha   90.00
_cell.angle_beta   90.00
_cell.angle_gamma   90.00
#
_symmetry.space_group_name_H-M   'P 1'
#
loop_
_entity.id
_entity.type
_entity.pdbx_description
1 polymer ?
#
loop_
_entity_poly.entity_id
_entity_poly.type
_entity_poly.pdbx_seq_one_letter_code
_entity_poly.pdbx_strand_id
1 'polypeptide(L)'
;NHDMNRFLWVVGNDKQRLLLGAGLLFAFGGPPILYYGTEVGLGQPRNRGHYREESRHPMLWDEARQDRELLAAFRRMVALRKAHPALQQGQIRTLHVEDKAGIWLAERFWGEDRVLIAVNTRGGAATLFLPPGTFLDETGAVVTGSVLLEPISLTFLVTA
;
A
#
# COMPACT_ATOMS: atom_id res chain seq x y z
N ASN A 1 14.84 5.60 3.98
CA ASN A 1 15.81 5.59 5.10
C ASN A 1 16.38 7.01 5.26
N HIS A 2 17.32 7.21 6.18
CA HIS A 2 17.90 8.53 6.48
C HIS A 2 18.91 9.06 5.44
N ASP A 3 19.17 8.29 4.38
CA ASP A 3 20.08 8.69 3.29
C ASP A 3 19.35 8.97 1.97
N MET A 4 18.04 8.84 1.95
CA MET A 4 17.21 9.08 0.77
C MET A 4 16.23 10.20 1.05
N ASN A 5 15.72 10.84 -0.01
CA ASN A 5 14.52 11.66 0.14
C ASN A 5 13.39 10.81 0.70
N ARG A 6 12.57 11.40 1.57
CA ARG A 6 11.32 10.81 2.06
C ARG A 6 10.43 10.52 0.86
N PHE A 7 9.86 9.30 0.84
CA PHE A 7 9.11 8.82 -0.31
C PHE A 7 7.91 9.72 -0.63
N LEU A 8 7.22 10.25 0.40
CA LEU A 8 6.13 11.21 0.23
C LEU A 8 6.54 12.42 -0.61
N TRP A 9 7.75 12.97 -0.41
CA TRP A 9 8.24 14.08 -1.23
C TRP A 9 8.59 13.64 -2.65
N VAL A 10 9.22 12.47 -2.80
CA VAL A 10 9.57 11.90 -4.11
C VAL A 10 8.35 11.73 -5.00
N VAL A 11 7.19 11.38 -4.42
CA VAL A 11 5.93 11.22 -5.16
C VAL A 11 5.11 12.51 -5.27
N GLY A 12 5.72 13.67 -4.99
CA GLY A 12 5.08 14.98 -5.15
C GLY A 12 4.12 15.36 -4.01
N ASN A 13 4.34 14.82 -2.81
CA ASN A 13 3.42 14.93 -1.66
C ASN A 13 2.04 14.31 -1.91
N ASP A 14 1.95 13.42 -2.89
CA ASP A 14 0.74 12.67 -3.22
C ASP A 14 0.57 11.47 -2.27
N LYS A 15 -0.45 11.56 -1.42
CA LYS A 15 -0.75 10.53 -0.41
C LYS A 15 -1.27 9.24 -1.03
N GLN A 16 -1.96 9.30 -2.18
CA GLN A 16 -2.44 8.10 -2.87
C GLN A 16 -1.24 7.30 -3.40
N ARG A 17 -0.26 7.99 -4.00
CA ARG A 17 1.01 7.34 -4.41
C ARG A 17 1.78 6.78 -3.22
N LEU A 18 1.80 7.47 -2.09
CA LEU A 18 2.40 6.97 -0.85
C LEU A 18 1.72 5.67 -0.41
N LEU A 19 0.39 5.66 -0.34
CA LEU A 19 -0.38 4.49 0.09
C LEU A 19 -0.27 3.33 -0.89
N LEU A 20 -0.25 3.58 -2.20
CA LEU A 20 0.00 2.54 -3.21
C LEU A 20 1.39 1.90 -3.02
N GLY A 21 2.43 2.72 -2.85
CA GLY A 21 3.78 2.23 -2.58
C GLY A 21 3.90 1.48 -1.25
N ALA A 22 3.24 1.97 -0.20
CA ALA A 22 3.18 1.30 1.09
C ALA A 22 2.40 -0.02 1.01
N GLY A 23 1.28 -0.05 0.30
CA GLY A 23 0.50 -1.27 0.03
C GLY A 23 1.37 -2.34 -0.61
N LEU A 24 2.15 -2.00 -1.63
CA LEU A 24 3.11 -2.93 -2.24
C LEU A 24 4.19 -3.41 -1.26
N LEU A 25 4.73 -2.50 -0.44
CA LEU A 25 5.70 -2.85 0.62
C LEU A 25 5.11 -3.86 1.62
N PHE A 26 3.84 -3.71 2.01
CA PHE A 26 3.13 -4.63 2.90
C PHE A 26 2.57 -5.87 2.20
N ALA A 27 2.49 -5.87 0.87
CA ALA A 27 2.04 -6.99 0.06
C ALA A 27 3.16 -7.99 -0.25
N PHE A 28 4.39 -7.51 -0.40
CA PHE A 28 5.55 -8.36 -0.73
C PHE A 28 6.11 -9.13 0.47
N GLY A 29 6.74 -10.26 0.18
CA GLY A 29 7.34 -11.13 1.19
C GLY A 29 8.56 -10.49 1.87
N GLY A 30 8.91 -11.02 3.05
CA GLY A 30 10.04 -10.51 3.85
C GLY A 30 9.67 -9.37 4.80
N PRO A 31 10.62 -8.87 5.60
CA PRO A 31 10.31 -7.82 6.60
C PRO A 31 10.14 -6.44 5.94
N PRO A 32 8.95 -5.80 6.01
CA PRO A 32 8.80 -4.43 5.55
C PRO A 32 9.54 -3.48 6.48
N ILE A 33 10.33 -2.56 5.92
CA ILE A 33 11.06 -1.54 6.68
C ILE A 33 10.44 -0.18 6.37
N LEU A 34 9.77 0.41 7.36
CA LEU A 34 9.20 1.75 7.28
C LEU A 34 10.13 2.78 7.94
N TYR A 35 10.30 3.94 7.31
CA TYR A 35 11.10 5.02 7.87
C TYR A 35 10.21 6.00 8.66
N TYR A 36 10.63 6.36 9.88
CA TYR A 36 9.79 7.07 10.85
C TYR A 36 9.09 8.32 10.30
N GLY A 37 7.85 8.51 10.74
CA GLY A 37 7.03 9.66 10.38
C GLY A 37 6.35 9.51 9.02
N THR A 38 6.71 8.50 8.22
CA THR A 38 6.04 8.26 6.91
C THR A 38 4.56 7.96 7.12
N GLU A 39 4.24 7.20 8.16
CA GLU A 39 2.88 6.83 8.57
C GLU A 39 2.02 8.00 9.03
N VAL A 40 2.61 9.13 9.39
CA VAL A 40 1.89 10.35 9.80
C VAL A 40 2.07 11.51 8.80
N GLY A 41 2.61 11.23 7.62
CA GLY A 41 2.77 12.23 6.55
C GLY A 41 3.97 13.18 6.71
N LEU A 42 5.00 12.80 7.48
CA LEU A 42 6.23 13.58 7.58
C LEU A 42 6.96 13.60 6.23
N GLY A 43 6.90 14.75 5.56
CA GLY A 43 7.60 15.04 4.31
C GLY A 43 8.92 15.79 4.52
N GLN A 44 9.37 16.44 3.45
CA GLN A 44 10.52 17.36 3.46
C GLN A 44 10.22 18.56 2.55
N PRO A 45 10.77 19.75 2.80
CA PRO A 45 10.48 20.96 2.01
C PRO A 45 11.21 21.02 0.67
N ARG A 46 12.36 20.35 0.54
CA ARG A 46 13.23 20.44 -0.65
C ARG A 46 14.01 19.15 -0.85
N ASN A 47 14.68 19.01 -2.00
CA ASN A 47 15.56 17.86 -2.28
C ASN A 47 16.70 17.77 -1.25
N ARG A 48 17.23 16.57 -1.00
CA ARG A 48 18.38 16.37 -0.09
C ARG A 48 19.55 17.26 -0.49
N GLY A 49 20.08 17.99 0.49
CA GLY A 49 21.37 18.65 0.38
C GLY A 49 22.53 17.67 0.53
N HIS A 50 23.75 18.21 0.49
CA HIS A 50 24.99 17.45 0.70
C HIS A 50 24.96 16.61 1.99
N TYR A 51 24.33 17.13 3.06
CA TYR A 51 24.30 16.50 4.38
C TYR A 51 23.08 15.61 4.63
N ARG A 52 22.17 15.46 3.64
CA ARG A 52 20.96 14.63 3.73
C ARG A 52 20.06 14.98 4.93
N GLU A 53 20.13 16.22 5.39
CA GLU A 53 19.41 16.78 6.54
C GLU A 53 17.89 16.71 6.37
N GLU A 54 17.42 16.81 5.12
CA GLU A 54 16.00 16.89 4.79
C GLU A 54 15.22 15.61 5.11
N SER A 55 15.86 14.45 5.09
CA SER A 55 15.20 13.20 5.48
C SER A 55 15.17 13.01 7.00
N ARG A 56 15.82 13.89 7.77
CA ARG A 56 16.08 13.74 9.21
C ARG A 56 15.33 14.77 10.06
N HIS A 57 14.26 15.38 9.51
CA HIS A 57 13.38 16.30 10.25
C HIS A 57 12.78 15.66 11.50
N PRO A 58 12.62 16.42 12.61
CA PRO A 58 12.03 15.91 13.85
C PRO A 58 10.66 15.26 13.63
N MET A 59 10.38 14.22 14.42
CA MET A 59 9.08 13.54 14.40
C MET A 59 7.94 14.50 14.77
N LEU A 60 6.78 14.30 14.13
CA LEU A 60 5.55 15.04 14.41
C LEU A 60 4.89 14.47 15.66
N TRP A 61 5.36 14.89 16.85
CA TRP A 61 4.82 14.42 18.12
C TRP A 61 3.47 15.03 18.49
N ASP A 62 3.19 16.24 18.03
CA ASP A 62 1.88 16.87 18.16
C ASP A 62 0.87 16.16 17.25
N GLU A 63 -0.13 15.51 17.86
CA GLU A 63 -1.16 14.75 17.14
C GLU A 63 -1.95 15.62 16.17
N ALA A 64 -2.12 16.92 16.44
CA ALA A 64 -2.80 17.84 15.53
C ALA A 64 -2.05 18.05 14.21
N ARG A 65 -0.74 17.73 14.18
CA ARG A 65 0.11 17.81 12.99
C ARG A 65 0.24 16.48 12.26
N GLN A 66 -0.28 15.39 12.83
CA GLN A 66 -0.22 14.07 12.22
C GLN A 66 -1.37 13.86 11.24
N ASP A 67 -1.08 13.25 10.10
CA ASP A 67 -2.11 12.72 9.23
C ASP A 67 -2.71 11.43 9.82
N ARG A 68 -3.91 11.55 10.40
CA ARG A 68 -4.59 10.45 11.09
C ARG A 68 -5.18 9.41 10.14
N GLU A 69 -5.51 9.80 8.91
CA GLU A 69 -6.02 8.89 7.88
C GLU A 69 -4.90 8.00 7.34
N LEU A 70 -3.73 8.60 7.06
CA LEU A 70 -2.51 7.84 6.73
C LEU A 70 -2.17 6.87 7.86
N LEU A 71 -2.15 7.34 9.11
CA LEU A 71 -1.81 6.48 10.25
C LEU A 71 -2.78 5.30 10.37
N ALA A 72 -4.08 5.55 10.17
CA ALA A 72 -5.09 4.49 10.16
C ALA A 72 -4.87 3.50 9.01
N ALA A 73 -4.54 3.97 7.80
CA ALA A 73 -4.24 3.11 6.67
C ALA A 73 -3.01 2.22 6.92
N PHE A 74 -1.92 2.78 7.45
CA PHE A 74 -0.74 2.00 7.84
C PHE A 74 -1.07 0.95 8.91
N ARG A 75 -1.88 1.30 9.91
CA ARG A 75 -2.35 0.34 10.92
C ARG A 75 -3.16 -0.80 10.31
N ARG A 76 -4.06 -0.51 9.35
CA ARG A 76 -4.81 -1.54 8.63
C ARG A 76 -3.89 -2.47 7.85
N MET A 77 -2.92 -1.94 7.11
CA MET A 77 -1.95 -2.77 6.37
C MET A 77 -1.11 -3.66 7.29
N VAL A 78 -0.68 -3.14 8.44
CA VAL A 78 0.04 -3.92 9.47
C VAL A 78 -0.85 -5.03 10.04
N ALA A 79 -2.10 -4.71 10.38
CA ALA A 79 -3.05 -5.69 10.92
C ALA A 79 -3.34 -6.80 9.91
N LEU A 80 -3.61 -6.45 8.65
CA LEU A 80 -3.81 -7.39 7.56
C LEU A 80 -2.59 -8.31 7.38
N ARG A 81 -1.39 -7.73 7.29
CA ARG A 81 -0.16 -8.52 7.16
C ARG A 81 0.05 -9.48 8.32
N LYS A 82 -0.30 -9.09 9.56
CA LYS A 82 -0.20 -9.95 10.73
C LYS A 82 -1.22 -11.10 10.71
N ALA A 83 -2.42 -10.85 10.21
CA ALA A 83 -3.50 -11.83 10.13
C ALA A 83 -3.27 -12.88 9.02
N HIS A 84 -2.58 -12.52 7.95
CA HIS A 84 -2.44 -13.36 6.75
C HIS A 84 -0.99 -13.81 6.49
N PRO A 85 -0.63 -15.08 6.82
CA PRO A 85 0.67 -15.66 6.48
C PRO A 85 1.08 -15.54 5.01
N ALA A 86 0.12 -15.51 4.08
CA ALA A 86 0.34 -15.29 2.66
C ALA A 86 1.08 -13.99 2.37
N LEU A 87 0.80 -12.91 3.12
CA LEU A 87 1.49 -11.64 2.96
C LEU A 87 2.93 -11.70 3.50
N GLN A 88 3.18 -12.48 4.56
CA GLN A 88 4.49 -12.57 5.22
C GLN A 88 5.48 -13.47 4.46
N GLN A 89 5.06 -14.71 4.20
CA GLN A 89 5.91 -15.82 3.73
C GLN A 89 5.41 -16.42 2.41
N GLY A 90 4.20 -16.04 1.98
CA GLY A 90 3.58 -16.59 0.79
C GLY A 90 4.36 -16.38 -0.50
N GLN A 91 4.00 -17.18 -1.48
CA GLN A 91 4.39 -16.95 -2.87
C GLN A 91 3.46 -15.90 -3.49
N ILE A 92 3.88 -15.31 -4.60
CA ILE A 92 3.07 -14.39 -5.39
C ILE A 92 2.87 -14.96 -6.79
N ARG A 93 1.66 -14.88 -7.32
CA ARG A 93 1.37 -15.13 -8.73
C ARG A 93 0.55 -13.99 -9.31
N THR A 94 0.88 -13.57 -10.53
CA THR A 94 0.05 -12.65 -11.30
C THR A 94 -1.15 -13.39 -11.86
N LEU A 95 -2.35 -12.85 -11.65
CA LEU A 95 -3.59 -13.37 -12.21
C LEU A 95 -4.01 -12.57 -13.45
N HIS A 96 -3.80 -11.26 -13.42
CA HIS A 96 -4.14 -10.37 -14.51
C HIS A 96 -3.15 -9.20 -14.56
N VAL A 97 -2.79 -8.78 -15.77
CA VAL A 97 -1.98 -7.57 -15.97
C VAL A 97 -2.38 -6.89 -17.27
N GLU A 98 -2.60 -5.59 -17.19
CA GLU A 98 -2.74 -4.72 -18.36
C GLU A 98 -1.67 -3.64 -18.28
N ASP A 99 -0.46 -3.95 -18.72
CA ASP A 99 0.72 -3.09 -18.56
C ASP A 99 0.49 -1.66 -19.06
N LYS A 100 -0.09 -1.51 -20.26
CA LYS A 100 -0.38 -0.20 -20.85
C LYS A 100 -1.46 0.56 -20.10
N ALA A 101 -2.34 -0.15 -19.40
CA ALA A 101 -3.40 0.42 -18.59
C ALA A 101 -3.00 0.55 -17.12
N GLY A 102 -1.84 0.08 -16.66
CA GLY A 102 -1.43 0.19 -15.26
C GLY A 102 -2.33 -0.55 -14.28
N ILE A 103 -2.96 -1.65 -14.71
CA ILE A 103 -3.78 -2.52 -13.86
C ILE A 103 -3.05 -3.82 -13.60
N TRP A 104 -3.02 -4.24 -12.34
CA TRP A 104 -2.41 -5.51 -11.94
C TRP A 104 -3.23 -6.19 -10.86
N LEU A 105 -3.56 -7.46 -11.09
CA LEU A 105 -4.12 -8.37 -10.10
C LEU A 105 -3.11 -9.46 -9.82
N ALA A 106 -2.72 -9.59 -8.56
CA ALA A 106 -1.92 -10.71 -8.08
C ALA A 106 -2.57 -11.38 -6.90
N GLU A 107 -2.17 -12.62 -6.64
CA GLU A 107 -2.53 -13.36 -5.45
C GLU A 107 -1.26 -13.68 -4.66
N ARG A 108 -1.31 -13.41 -3.36
CA ARG A 108 -0.40 -13.94 -2.37
C ARG A 108 -1.03 -15.19 -1.77
N PHE A 109 -0.25 -16.26 -1.66
CA PHE A 109 -0.76 -17.52 -1.16
C PHE A 109 0.24 -18.26 -0.28
N TRP A 110 -0.26 -18.87 0.80
CA TRP A 110 0.49 -19.73 1.71
C TRP A 110 -0.45 -20.77 2.35
N GLY A 111 -0.27 -22.06 2.04
CA GLY A 111 -1.21 -23.10 2.50
C GLY A 111 -2.60 -22.86 1.91
N GLU A 112 -3.60 -22.61 2.75
CA GLU A 112 -4.97 -22.20 2.35
C GLU A 112 -5.20 -20.69 2.42
N ASP A 113 -4.29 -19.92 3.02
CA ASP A 113 -4.43 -18.47 3.14
C ASP A 113 -4.19 -17.80 1.77
N ARG A 114 -5.13 -16.95 1.35
CA ARG A 114 -5.15 -16.29 0.05
C ARG A 114 -5.51 -14.82 0.22
N VAL A 115 -4.68 -13.95 -0.36
CA VAL A 115 -4.94 -12.51 -0.40
C VAL A 115 -4.69 -12.01 -1.81
N LEU A 116 -5.73 -11.45 -2.44
CA LEU A 116 -5.59 -10.74 -3.70
C LEU A 116 -5.05 -9.33 -3.45
N ILE A 117 -4.18 -8.89 -4.35
CA ILE A 117 -3.63 -7.55 -4.43
C ILE A 117 -4.12 -6.97 -5.76
N ALA A 118 -5.01 -5.99 -5.69
CA ALA A 118 -5.55 -5.30 -6.86
C ALA A 118 -4.96 -3.89 -6.93
N VAL A 119 -4.26 -3.57 -8.01
CA VAL A 119 -3.51 -2.32 -8.17
C VAL A 119 -4.01 -1.56 -9.38
N ASN A 120 -4.20 -0.25 -9.20
CA ASN A 120 -4.47 0.71 -10.26
C ASN A 120 -3.46 1.86 -10.18
N THR A 121 -2.57 1.98 -11.17
CA THR A 121 -1.60 3.08 -11.26
C THR A 121 -2.07 4.20 -12.20
N ARG A 122 -3.32 4.18 -12.66
CA ARG A 122 -3.90 5.20 -13.54
C ARG A 122 -4.37 6.41 -12.74
N GLY A 123 -4.45 7.55 -13.42
CA GLY A 123 -5.16 8.73 -12.92
C GLY A 123 -6.69 8.65 -12.98
N GLY A 124 -7.25 7.51 -13.38
CA GLY A 124 -8.70 7.28 -13.48
C GLY A 124 -9.10 5.96 -12.84
N ALA A 125 -10.36 5.86 -12.41
CA ALA A 125 -10.91 4.63 -11.84
C ALA A 125 -10.95 3.51 -12.89
N ALA A 126 -10.91 2.26 -12.43
CA ALA A 126 -10.97 1.08 -13.29
C ALA A 126 -11.73 -0.04 -12.61
N THR A 127 -12.56 -0.76 -13.37
CA THR A 127 -13.19 -2.00 -12.91
C THR A 127 -12.28 -3.17 -13.21
N LEU A 128 -11.96 -3.96 -12.20
CA LEU A 128 -11.17 -5.17 -12.32
C LEU A 128 -12.05 -6.39 -12.01
N PHE A 129 -12.08 -7.36 -12.92
CA PHE A 129 -12.79 -8.62 -12.71
C PHE A 129 -11.96 -9.57 -11.84
N LEU A 130 -12.63 -10.18 -10.86
CA LEU A 130 -12.02 -11.09 -9.90
C LEU A 130 -12.20 -12.54 -10.35
N PRO A 131 -11.30 -13.46 -9.93
CA PRO A 131 -11.56 -14.88 -10.10
C PRO A 131 -12.84 -15.30 -9.34
N PRO A 132 -13.48 -16.41 -9.73
CA PRO A 132 -14.65 -16.94 -9.02
C PRO A 132 -14.34 -17.14 -7.53
N GLY A 133 -15.19 -16.61 -6.67
CA GLY A 133 -15.02 -16.68 -5.22
C GLY A 133 -15.75 -15.56 -4.49
N THR A 134 -15.65 -15.61 -3.16
CA THR A 134 -16.14 -14.57 -2.26
C THR A 134 -14.96 -14.01 -1.51
N PHE A 135 -14.83 -12.69 -1.54
CA PHE A 135 -13.75 -11.98 -0.90
C PHE A 135 -14.28 -10.94 0.07
N LEU A 136 -13.45 -10.54 1.03
CA LEU A 136 -13.69 -9.41 1.91
C LEU A 136 -12.65 -8.33 1.62
N ASP A 137 -13.10 -7.07 1.53
CA ASP A 137 -12.20 -5.91 1.48
C ASP A 137 -11.65 -5.56 2.87
N GLU A 138 -10.84 -4.51 2.97
CA GLU A 138 -10.24 -4.07 4.24
C GLU A 138 -11.26 -3.55 5.27
N THR A 139 -12.52 -3.34 4.87
CA THR A 139 -13.63 -2.96 5.75
C THR A 139 -14.45 -4.17 6.20
N GLY A 140 -14.21 -5.34 5.62
CA GLY A 140 -14.98 -6.56 5.83
C GLY A 140 -16.22 -6.65 4.94
N ALA A 141 -16.37 -5.78 3.94
CA ALA A 141 -17.47 -5.86 2.99
C ALA A 141 -17.22 -6.97 1.99
N VAL A 142 -18.29 -7.69 1.63
CA VAL A 142 -18.24 -8.79 0.67
C VAL A 142 -18.09 -8.25 -0.76
N VAL A 143 -17.10 -8.77 -1.49
CA VAL A 143 -16.80 -8.44 -2.88
C VAL A 143 -16.84 -9.72 -3.73
N THR A 144 -17.55 -9.68 -4.86
CA THR A 144 -17.69 -10.81 -5.79
C THR A 144 -17.72 -10.32 -7.23
N GLY A 145 -17.10 -11.06 -8.15
CA GLY A 145 -17.16 -10.81 -9.60
C GLY A 145 -16.28 -9.66 -10.08
N SER A 146 -16.35 -8.49 -9.46
CA SER A 146 -15.49 -7.35 -9.78
C SER A 146 -15.29 -6.40 -8.60
N VAL A 147 -14.28 -5.55 -8.71
CA VAL A 147 -13.99 -4.46 -7.77
C VAL A 147 -13.73 -3.17 -8.55
N LEU A 148 -14.24 -2.05 -8.04
CA LEU A 148 -13.88 -0.72 -8.54
C LEU A 148 -12.60 -0.27 -7.85
N LEU A 149 -11.55 -0.03 -8.63
CA LEU A 149 -10.28 0.50 -8.15
C LEU A 149 -10.23 2.00 -8.41
N GLU A 150 -10.11 2.78 -7.34
CA GLU A 150 -9.88 4.23 -7.41
C GLU A 150 -8.57 4.57 -8.15
N PRO A 151 -8.40 5.80 -8.66
CA PRO A 151 -7.13 6.25 -9.22
C PRO A 151 -5.98 6.07 -8.22
N ILE A 152 -4.82 5.61 -8.70
CA ILE A 152 -3.60 5.49 -7.90
C ILE A 152 -3.86 4.74 -6.57
N SER A 153 -4.44 3.55 -6.65
CA SER A 153 -4.88 2.80 -5.49
C SER A 153 -4.39 1.35 -5.48
N LEU A 154 -4.36 0.79 -4.29
CA LEU A 154 -4.16 -0.62 -4.05
C LEU A 154 -5.23 -1.08 -3.05
N THR A 155 -5.92 -2.15 -3.39
CA THR A 155 -6.91 -2.80 -2.52
C THR A 155 -6.46 -4.23 -2.23
N PHE A 156 -6.63 -4.66 -0.98
CA PHE A 156 -6.44 -6.05 -0.59
C PHE A 156 -7.79 -6.72 -0.49
N LEU A 157 -7.92 -7.93 -1.04
CA LEU A 157 -9.13 -8.73 -0.91
C LEU A 157 -8.75 -10.09 -0.34
N VAL A 158 -9.29 -10.44 0.83
CA VAL A 158 -9.03 -11.71 1.51
C VAL A 158 -10.13 -12.70 1.16
N THR A 159 -9.82 -13.98 0.99
CA THR A 159 -10.87 -14.98 0.79
C THR A 159 -11.72 -15.11 2.06
N ALA A 160 -13.05 -15.09 1.88
CA ALA A 160 -14.03 -15.21 2.97
C ALA A 160 -14.12 -16.63 3.56
#